data_AF-A0A968TYG8-F1
#
_entry.id   AF-A0A968TYG8-F1
#
_cell.length_a   1.000
_cell.length_b   1.000
_cell.length_c   1.000
_cell.angle_alpha   90.00
_cell.angle_beta   90.00
_cell.angle_gamma   90.00
#
_symmetry.space_group_name_H-M   'P 1'
#
loop_
_entity.id
_entity.type
_entity.pdbx_description
1 polymer ?
#
loop_
_entity_poly.entity_id
_entity_poly.type
_entity_poly.pdbx_seq_one_letter_code
_entity_poly.pdbx_strand_id
1 'polypeptide(L)'
;MKPRILTGMVAGILLLASSAAHAFLGWPPFAKALAQLGADSDVTGGLQMGWMWGSATLFGCGLIVVFAAIGRWRGRPFDPVPSRIVAGCLLAFGIGAFLARDFNPHFLLFIVLGVLVRFFAAGE
;
A
#
# COMPACT_ATOMS: atom_id res chain seq x y z
N MET A 1 18.06 -14.87 -9.27
CA MET A 1 17.05 -14.84 -8.19
C MET A 1 15.72 -15.36 -8.75
N LYS A 2 14.98 -16.23 -8.04
CA LYS A 2 13.69 -16.77 -8.55
C LYS A 2 12.74 -15.59 -8.85
N PRO A 3 11.97 -15.61 -9.97
CA PRO A 3 11.16 -14.47 -10.41
C PRO A 3 10.17 -13.99 -9.36
N ARG A 4 9.57 -14.91 -8.58
CA ARG A 4 8.64 -14.56 -7.51
C ARG A 4 9.29 -13.79 -6.36
N ILE A 5 10.52 -14.12 -5.99
CA ILE A 5 11.26 -13.39 -4.96
C ILE A 5 11.54 -11.97 -5.43
N LEU A 6 11.93 -11.80 -6.69
CA LEU A 6 12.09 -10.48 -7.30
C LEU A 6 10.78 -9.68 -7.25
N THR A 7 9.66 -10.30 -7.62
CA THR A 7 8.34 -9.67 -7.55
C THR A 7 8.00 -9.23 -6.13
N GLY A 8 8.25 -10.08 -5.13
CA GLY A 8 8.03 -9.74 -3.71
C GLY A 8 8.86 -8.55 -3.27
N MET A 9 10.15 -8.53 -3.61
CA MET A 9 11.03 -7.39 -3.31
C MET A 9 10.54 -6.10 -3.96
N VAL A 10 10.25 -6.13 -5.26
CA VAL A 10 9.77 -4.95 -5.99
C VAL A 10 8.43 -4.46 -5.43
N ALA A 11 7.46 -5.36 -5.23
CA ALA A 11 6.16 -5.00 -4.68
C ALA A 11 6.28 -4.40 -3.27
N GLY A 12 7.09 -5.01 -2.42
CA GLY A 12 7.33 -4.52 -1.06
C GLY A 12 8.00 -3.15 -1.05
N ILE A 13 9.02 -2.92 -1.88
CA ILE A 13 9.69 -1.62 -2.01
C ILE A 13 8.72 -0.56 -2.54
N LEU A 14 7.90 -0.90 -3.54
CA LEU A 14 6.89 0.03 -4.06
C LEU A 14 5.83 0.38 -3.02
N LEU A 15 5.43 -0.56 -2.14
CA LEU A 15 4.53 -0.27 -1.02
C LEU A 15 5.16 0.69 -0.02
N LEU A 16 6.43 0.49 0.33
CA LEU A 16 7.17 1.39 1.23
C LEU A 16 7.29 2.81 0.62
N ALA A 17 7.64 2.89 -0.66
CA ALA A 17 7.72 4.16 -1.39
C ALA A 17 6.35 4.83 -1.48
N SER A 18 5.29 4.07 -1.78
CA SER A 18 3.91 4.56 -1.85
C SER A 18 3.43 5.09 -0.50
N SER A 19 3.83 4.47 0.62
CA SER A 19 3.54 4.95 1.96
C SER A 19 4.17 6.32 2.21
N ALA A 20 5.45 6.49 1.90
CA ALA A 20 6.13 7.77 2.07
C ALA A 20 5.51 8.84 1.16
N ALA A 21 5.20 8.51 -0.09
CA ALA A 21 4.52 9.41 -1.02
C ALA A 21 3.14 9.83 -0.50
N HIS A 22 2.34 8.90 0.04
CA HIS A 22 1.06 9.25 0.65
C HIS A 22 1.24 10.23 1.80
N ALA A 23 2.12 9.92 2.76
CA ALA A 23 2.31 10.75 3.95
C ALA A 23 2.84 12.15 3.63
N PHE A 24 3.90 12.24 2.81
CA PHE A 24 4.66 13.48 2.64
C PHE A 24 4.34 14.25 1.37
N LEU A 25 3.83 13.58 0.33
CA LEU A 25 3.51 14.23 -0.95
C LEU A 25 2.00 14.38 -1.15
N GLY A 26 1.20 13.42 -0.66
CA GLY A 26 -0.25 13.41 -0.82
C GLY A 26 -0.97 14.33 0.17
N TRP A 27 -0.62 14.26 1.45
CA TRP A 27 -1.32 15.03 2.49
C TRP A 27 -1.17 16.57 2.37
N PRO A 28 0.03 17.15 2.18
CA PRO A 28 0.17 18.61 2.19
C PRO A 28 -0.71 19.38 1.19
N PRO A 29 -0.82 19.00 -0.09
CA PRO A 29 -1.72 19.70 -1.02
C PRO A 29 -3.20 19.50 -0.64
N PHE A 30 -3.56 18.34 -0.10
CA PHE A 30 -4.93 18.09 0.37
C PHE A 30 -5.29 18.95 1.59
N ALA A 31 -4.40 19.03 2.58
CA ALA A 31 -4.56 19.91 3.74
C ALA A 31 -4.69 21.38 3.34
N LYS A 32 -3.87 21.83 2.36
CA LYS A 32 -3.96 23.18 1.81
C LYS A 32 -5.33 23.44 1.15
N ALA A 33 -5.84 22.48 0.39
CA ALA A 33 -7.15 22.58 -0.23
C ALA A 33 -8.28 22.64 0.81
N LEU A 34 -8.21 21.83 1.88
CA LEU A 34 -9.17 21.89 2.99
C LEU A 34 -9.16 23.26 3.68
N ALA A 35 -7.97 23.83 3.93
CA ALA A 35 -7.85 25.16 4.51
C ALA A 35 -8.47 26.24 3.61
N GLN A 36 -8.26 26.15 2.29
CA GLN A 36 -8.87 27.08 1.32
C GLN A 36 -10.40 26.97 1.25
N LEU A 37 -10.96 25.80 1.56
CA LEU A 37 -12.40 25.57 1.66
C LEU A 37 -12.97 25.99 3.03
N GLY A 38 -12.15 26.53 3.93
CA GLY A 38 -12.58 26.92 5.27
C GLY A 38 -12.95 25.73 6.15
N ALA A 39 -12.36 24.55 5.91
CA ALA A 39 -12.61 23.37 6.71
C ALA A 39 -12.20 23.60 8.17
N ASP A 40 -13.02 23.10 9.09
CA ASP A 40 -12.78 23.15 10.52
C ASP A 40 -11.44 22.45 10.88
N SER A 41 -10.73 23.01 11.87
CA SER A 41 -9.41 22.52 12.27
C SER A 41 -9.46 21.12 12.87
N ASP A 42 -10.53 20.78 13.61
CA ASP A 42 -10.68 19.47 14.22
C ASP A 42 -10.98 18.42 13.17
N VAL A 43 -11.80 18.77 12.17
CA VAL A 43 -12.06 17.89 11.00
C VAL A 43 -10.77 17.64 10.22
N THR A 44 -10.00 18.70 9.95
CA THR A 44 -8.72 18.60 9.24
C THR A 44 -7.71 17.75 10.02
N GLY A 45 -7.62 17.95 11.35
CA GLY A 45 -6.76 17.18 12.23
C GLY A 45 -7.17 15.70 12.30
N GLY A 46 -8.45 15.40 12.37
CA GLY A 46 -8.96 14.03 12.31
C GLY A 46 -8.62 13.32 11.00
N LEU A 47 -8.78 14.00 9.87
CA LEU A 47 -8.38 13.49 8.55
C LEU A 47 -6.87 13.27 8.46
N GLN A 48 -6.06 14.18 9.02
CA GLN A 48 -4.61 14.02 9.06
C GLN A 48 -4.21 12.75 9.80
N MET A 49 -4.80 12.51 10.97
CA MET A 49 -4.49 11.33 11.78
C MET A 49 -4.88 10.05 11.05
N GLY A 50 -6.08 10.01 10.44
CA GLY A 50 -6.50 8.89 9.60
C GLY A 50 -5.56 8.65 8.42
N TRP A 51 -5.11 9.72 7.76
CA TRP A 51 -4.17 9.66 6.63
C TRP A 51 -2.79 9.11 7.05
N MET A 52 -2.26 9.60 8.16
CA MET A 52 -0.97 9.12 8.69
C MET A 52 -1.06 7.67 9.17
N TRP A 53 -2.18 7.28 9.80
CA TRP A 53 -2.43 5.89 10.16
C TRP A 53 -2.49 4.97 8.93
N GLY A 54 -3.21 5.38 7.89
CA GLY A 54 -3.25 4.65 6.61
C GLY A 54 -1.86 4.51 5.99
N SER A 55 -1.05 5.57 6.05
CA SER A 55 0.35 5.54 5.59
C SER A 55 1.19 4.55 6.41
N ALA A 56 1.14 4.63 7.75
CA ALA A 56 1.86 3.71 8.63
C ALA A 56 1.44 2.23 8.42
N THR A 57 0.16 1.99 8.15
CA THR A 57 -0.36 0.66 7.82
C THR A 57 0.23 0.14 6.51
N LEU A 58 0.26 0.99 5.47
CA LEU A 58 0.84 0.65 4.18
C LEU A 58 2.35 0.37 4.29
N PHE A 59 3.07 1.13 5.11
CA PHE A 59 4.47 0.88 5.44
C PHE A 59 4.66 -0.50 6.09
N GLY A 60 3.84 -0.84 7.09
CA GLY A 60 3.86 -2.16 7.74
C GLY A 60 3.61 -3.29 6.74
N CYS A 61 2.64 -3.14 5.84
CA CYS A 61 2.40 -4.09 4.75
C CYS A 61 3.62 -4.25 3.84
N GLY A 62 4.28 -3.15 3.48
CA GLY A 62 5.52 -3.17 2.70
C GLY A 62 6.63 -3.95 3.40
N LEU A 63 6.84 -3.72 4.70
CA LEU A 63 7.83 -4.44 5.50
C LEU A 63 7.54 -5.95 5.56
N ILE A 64 6.28 -6.34 5.78
CA ILE A 64 5.87 -7.76 5.77
C ILE A 64 6.29 -8.44 4.47
N VAL A 65 6.00 -7.81 3.32
CA VAL A 65 6.32 -8.38 2.01
C VAL A 65 7.83 -8.43 1.76
N VAL A 66 8.57 -7.35 2.08
CA VAL A 66 10.04 -7.30 1.93
C VAL A 66 10.72 -8.36 2.80
N PHE A 67 10.37 -8.44 4.09
CA PHE A 67 10.97 -9.42 4.99
C PHE A 67 10.62 -10.86 4.62
N ALA A 68 9.40 -11.11 4.13
CA ALA A 68 9.03 -12.41 3.60
C ALA A 68 9.87 -12.77 2.36
N ALA A 69 10.09 -11.83 1.45
CA ALA A 69 10.93 -12.03 0.26
C ALA A 69 12.40 -12.28 0.62
N ILE A 70 12.97 -11.50 1.56
CA ILE A 70 14.32 -11.71 2.10
C ILE A 70 14.44 -13.07 2.78
N GLY A 71 13.47 -13.44 3.61
CA GLY A 71 13.45 -14.73 4.31
C GLY A 71 13.44 -15.89 3.32
N ARG A 72 12.58 -15.83 2.30
CA ARG A 72 12.50 -16.83 1.24
C ARG A 72 13.78 -16.89 0.40
N TRP A 73 14.42 -15.75 0.12
CA TRP A 73 15.72 -15.71 -0.54
C TRP A 73 16.83 -16.38 0.28
N ARG A 74 16.76 -16.26 1.61
CA ARG A 74 17.66 -16.93 2.56
C ARG A 74 17.27 -18.39 2.86
N GLY A 75 16.31 -18.96 2.15
CA GLY A 75 15.88 -20.35 2.33
C GLY A 75 15.06 -20.63 3.60
N ARG A 76 14.53 -19.59 4.27
CA ARG A 76 13.65 -19.78 5.43
C ARG A 76 12.27 -20.30 4.98
N PRO A 77 11.56 -21.06 5.85
CA PRO A 77 10.17 -21.43 5.59
C PRO A 77 9.33 -20.20 5.25
N PHE A 78 8.52 -20.31 4.21
CA PHE A 78 7.70 -19.22 3.69
C PHE A 78 6.22 -19.51 4.00
N ASP A 79 5.62 -18.67 4.85
CA ASP A 79 4.18 -18.64 5.02
C ASP A 79 3.56 -17.59 4.07
N PRO A 80 2.73 -18.02 3.09
CA PRO A 80 2.10 -17.08 2.16
C PRO A 80 0.93 -16.30 2.78
N VAL A 81 0.39 -16.72 3.93
CA VAL A 81 -0.86 -16.15 4.49
C VAL A 81 -0.77 -14.63 4.72
N PRO A 82 0.26 -14.07 5.39
CA PRO A 82 0.34 -12.63 5.59
C PRO A 82 0.36 -11.85 4.28
N SER A 83 1.11 -12.34 3.28
CA SER A 83 1.18 -11.70 1.96
C SER A 83 -0.14 -11.79 1.20
N ARG A 84 -0.90 -12.88 1.35
CA ARG A 84 -2.25 -13.00 0.75
C ARG A 84 -3.24 -12.02 1.36
N ILE A 85 -3.18 -11.81 2.68
CA ILE A 85 -4.02 -10.81 3.36
C ILE A 85 -3.71 -9.42 2.83
N VAL A 86 -2.42 -9.04 2.78
CA VAL A 86 -1.99 -7.75 2.20
C VAL A 86 -2.49 -7.59 0.77
N ALA A 87 -2.31 -8.59 -0.09
CA ALA A 87 -2.82 -8.57 -1.46
C ALA A 87 -4.34 -8.37 -1.52
N GLY A 88 -5.10 -9.10 -0.68
CA GLY A 88 -6.55 -8.98 -0.60
C GLY A 88 -7.01 -7.58 -0.22
N CYS A 89 -6.39 -6.99 0.80
CA CYS A 89 -6.69 -5.62 1.23
C CYS A 89 -6.37 -4.60 0.13
N LEU A 90 -5.23 -4.71 -0.55
CA LEU A 90 -4.83 -3.81 -1.64
C LEU A 90 -5.79 -3.90 -2.84
N LEU A 91 -6.19 -5.12 -3.21
CA LEU A 91 -7.13 -5.34 -4.31
C LEU A 91 -8.52 -4.81 -3.95
N ALA A 92 -9.02 -5.11 -2.76
CA ALA A 92 -10.33 -4.64 -2.31
C ALA A 92 -10.38 -3.11 -2.26
N PHE A 93 -9.36 -2.47 -1.68
CA PHE A 93 -9.25 -1.02 -1.63
C PHE A 93 -9.11 -0.41 -3.04
N GLY A 94 -8.19 -0.93 -3.86
CA GLY A 94 -7.93 -0.41 -5.20
C GLY A 94 -9.16 -0.49 -6.11
N ILE A 95 -9.85 -1.64 -6.12
CA ILE A 95 -11.08 -1.82 -6.90
C ILE A 95 -12.19 -0.91 -6.36
N GLY A 96 -12.42 -0.91 -5.05
CA GLY A 96 -13.46 -0.09 -4.44
C GLY A 96 -13.25 1.41 -4.68
N ALA A 97 -12.04 1.91 -4.49
CA ALA A 97 -11.70 3.31 -4.69
C ALA A 97 -11.74 3.72 -6.17
N PHE A 98 -11.29 2.84 -7.07
CA PHE A 98 -11.39 3.07 -8.52
C PHE A 98 -12.85 3.26 -8.96
N LEU A 99 -13.75 2.41 -8.47
CA LEU A 99 -15.19 2.51 -8.79
C LEU A 99 -15.86 3.71 -8.10
N ALA A 100 -15.47 4.04 -6.87
CA ALA A 100 -16.08 5.12 -6.09
C ALA A 100 -15.61 6.53 -6.47
N ARG A 101 -14.55 6.65 -7.28
CA ARG A 101 -13.92 7.92 -7.67
C ARG A 101 -13.83 8.07 -9.19
N ASP A 102 -14.91 7.76 -9.88
CA ASP A 102 -15.07 7.97 -11.33
C ASP A 102 -13.94 7.35 -12.17
N PHE A 103 -13.53 6.13 -11.84
CA PHE A 103 -12.48 5.40 -12.55
C PHE A 103 -11.12 6.14 -12.57
N ASN A 104 -10.80 6.87 -11.50
CA ASN A 104 -9.53 7.58 -11.40
C ASN A 104 -8.33 6.59 -11.50
N PRO A 105 -7.48 6.69 -12.53
CA PRO A 105 -6.37 5.76 -12.77
C PRO A 105 -5.36 5.66 -11.63
N HIS A 106 -5.30 6.66 -10.74
CA HIS A 106 -4.46 6.63 -9.54
C HIS A 106 -4.69 5.36 -8.71
N PHE A 107 -5.93 4.88 -8.61
CA PHE A 107 -6.25 3.69 -7.81
C PHE A 107 -5.82 2.37 -8.45
N LEU A 108 -5.49 2.37 -9.74
CA LEU A 108 -4.92 1.19 -10.41
C LEU A 108 -3.57 0.80 -9.80
N LEU A 109 -2.83 1.73 -9.21
CA LEU A 109 -1.57 1.43 -8.51
C LEU A 109 -1.77 0.39 -7.41
N PHE A 110 -2.84 0.52 -6.61
CA PHE A 110 -3.15 -0.43 -5.55
C PHE A 110 -3.57 -1.80 -6.09
N ILE A 111 -4.27 -1.83 -7.22
CA ILE A 111 -4.61 -3.07 -7.91
C ILE A 111 -3.35 -3.78 -8.40
N VAL A 112 -2.46 -3.05 -9.09
CA VAL A 112 -1.19 -3.59 -9.60
C VAL A 112 -0.33 -4.11 -8.44
N LEU A 113 -0.17 -3.34 -7.37
CA LEU A 113 0.55 -3.77 -6.17
C LEU A 113 -0.07 -5.04 -5.56
N GLY A 114 -1.40 -5.08 -5.45
CA GLY A 114 -2.13 -6.26 -4.96
C GLY A 114 -1.88 -7.50 -5.81
N VAL A 115 -1.88 -7.38 -7.14
CA VAL A 115 -1.56 -8.49 -8.06
C VAL A 115 -0.11 -8.95 -7.91
N LEU A 116 0.85 -8.03 -7.82
CA LEU A 116 2.26 -8.37 -7.64
C LEU A 116 2.50 -9.11 -6.32
N VAL A 117 1.92 -8.61 -5.22
CA VAL A 117 2.00 -9.30 -3.91
C VAL A 117 1.31 -10.66 -3.98
N ARG A 118 0.17 -10.78 -4.67
CA ARG A 118 -0.52 -12.06 -4.85
C ARG A 118 0.30 -13.08 -5.64
N PHE A 119 1.04 -12.63 -6.65
CA PHE A 119 1.94 -13.46 -7.44
C PHE A 119 3.13 -13.94 -6.61
N PHE A 120 3.73 -13.07 -5.79
CA PHE A 120 4.74 -13.47 -4.82
C PHE A 120 4.20 -14.52 -3.82
N ALA A 121 2.97 -14.32 -3.34
CA ALA A 121 2.30 -15.17 -2.35
C ALA A 121 1.68 -16.47 -2.92
N ALA A 122 1.78 -16.70 -4.23
CA ALA A 122 1.50 -18.00 -4.79
C ALA A 122 2.56 -18.98 -4.26
N GLY A 123 2.12 -20.07 -3.59
CA GLY A 123 2.99 -21.20 -3.21
C GLY A 123 3.62 -21.82 -4.46
N GLU A 124 4.67 -22.64 -4.32
CA GLU A 124 5.47 -23.16 -5.47
C GLU A 124 4.65 -23.43 -6.74
#